data_AF-A0A5E7Z8F3-F1
#
_entry.id   AF-A0A5E7Z8F3-F1
#
_cell.length_a   1.000
_cell.length_b   1.000
_cell.length_c   1.000
_cell.angle_alpha   90.00
_cell.angle_beta   90.00
_cell.angle_gamma   90.00
#
_symmetry.space_group_name_H-M   'P 1'
#
loop_
_entity.id
_entity.type
_entity.pdbx_description
1 polymer ?
#
loop_
_entity_poly.entity_id
_entity_poly.type
_entity_poly.pdbx_seq_one_letter_code
_entity_poly.pdbx_strand_id
1 'polypeptide(L)'
;MNSAEFRKELVKIMPGYNWTVHKSTNPMCLSATGIKSSGFNRLSTLMVYRREDANEFERYEVKSAGFGTRAPWAHTTSDRTLARALSDLQNHYEMKANTYRGLASQLQTGRVASSQEGLS
;
A
#
# COMPACT_ATOMS: atom_id res chain seq x y z
N MET A 1 18.76 -9.68 9.75
CA MET A 1 19.02 -8.76 8.60
C MET A 1 19.48 -7.39 9.10
N ASN A 2 20.41 -6.72 8.42
CA ASN A 2 20.82 -5.34 8.75
C ASN A 2 20.14 -4.27 7.86
N SER A 3 20.33 -2.98 8.16
CA SER A 3 19.70 -1.88 7.42
C SER A 3 20.09 -1.82 5.93
N ALA A 4 21.30 -2.23 5.56
CA ALA A 4 21.76 -2.22 4.17
C ALA A 4 21.12 -3.36 3.36
N GLU A 5 21.01 -4.55 3.94
CA GLU A 5 20.29 -5.69 3.37
C GLU A 5 18.81 -5.38 3.21
N PHE A 6 18.19 -4.78 4.23
CA PHE A 6 16.80 -4.35 4.18
C PHE A 6 16.55 -3.35 3.05
N ARG A 7 17.44 -2.36 2.88
CA ARG A 7 17.37 -1.42 1.76
C ARG A 7 17.47 -2.13 0.41
N LYS A 8 18.38 -3.10 0.27
CA LYS A 8 18.53 -3.87 -0.97
C LYS A 8 17.25 -4.64 -1.31
N GLU A 9 16.61 -5.25 -0.31
CA GLU A 9 15.34 -5.95 -0.48
C GLU A 9 14.23 -5.01 -0.95
N LEU A 10 14.07 -3.85 -0.29
CA LEU A 10 13.08 -2.83 -0.64
C LEU A 10 13.23 -2.33 -2.08
N VAL A 11 14.47 -2.01 -2.49
CA VAL A 11 14.78 -1.56 -3.85
C VAL A 11 14.55 -2.67 -4.88
N LYS A 12 14.82 -3.93 -4.51
CA LYS A 12 14.59 -5.08 -5.40
C LYS A 12 13.10 -5.30 -5.69
N ILE A 13 12.25 -5.26 -4.66
CA ILE A 13 10.81 -5.55 -4.81
C ILE A 13 10.05 -4.34 -5.36
N MET A 14 10.42 -3.12 -4.93
CA MET A 14 9.73 -1.88 -5.30
C MET A 14 10.73 -0.82 -5.80
N PRO A 15 11.32 -1.00 -6.99
CA PRO A 15 12.37 -0.12 -7.51
C PRO A 15 11.86 1.30 -7.85
N GLY A 16 10.56 1.45 -8.10
CA GLY A 16 9.95 2.75 -8.42
C GLY A 16 9.72 3.68 -7.22
N TYR A 17 10.13 3.27 -6.02
CA TYR A 17 10.03 4.06 -4.80
C TYR A 17 11.40 4.52 -4.33
N ASN A 18 11.51 5.79 -3.94
CA ASN A 18 12.69 6.30 -3.27
C ASN A 18 12.63 5.91 -1.78
N TRP A 19 13.51 5.00 -1.37
CA TRP A 19 13.52 4.42 -0.04
C TRP A 19 14.47 5.15 0.92
N THR A 20 13.93 5.53 2.08
CA THR A 20 14.68 6.00 3.24
C THR A 20 14.54 4.98 4.36
N VAL A 21 15.63 4.31 4.73
CA VAL A 21 15.68 3.41 5.90
C VAL A 21 15.99 4.25 7.14
N HIS A 22 15.17 4.11 8.17
CA HIS A 22 15.30 4.87 9.40
C HIS A 22 16.31 4.19 10.33
N LYS A 23 17.07 5.00 11.08
CA LYS A 23 17.98 4.50 12.11
C LYS A 23 17.16 3.78 13.18
N SER A 24 17.60 2.59 13.57
CA SER A 24 17.05 1.84 14.69
C SER A 24 18.16 1.46 15.64
N THR A 25 17.90 1.54 16.94
CA THR A 25 18.79 1.00 17.99
C THR A 25 18.55 -0.49 18.22
N ASN A 26 17.41 -1.02 17.76
CA ASN A 26 17.06 -2.42 17.87
C ASN A 26 17.23 -3.10 16.50
N PRO A 27 18.23 -3.99 16.32
CA PRO A 27 18.44 -4.68 15.04
C PRO A 27 17.26 -5.57 14.64
N MET A 28 16.43 -6.00 15.60
CA MET A 28 15.22 -6.79 15.35
C MET A 28 14.08 -5.95 14.76
N CYS A 29 14.16 -4.62 14.86
CA CYS A 29 13.12 -3.71 14.39
C CYS A 29 13.71 -2.74 13.37
N LEU A 30 13.43 -2.96 12.09
CA LEU A 30 13.81 -2.06 11.01
C LEU A 30 12.57 -1.35 10.46
N SER A 31 12.73 -0.11 10.02
CA SER A 31 11.65 0.61 9.34
C SER A 31 12.17 1.44 8.20
N ALA A 32 11.33 1.63 7.18
CA ALA A 32 11.64 2.44 6.02
C ALA A 32 10.41 3.16 5.50
N THR A 33 10.64 4.31 4.87
CA THR A 33 9.62 5.06 4.13
C THR A 33 10.01 5.08 2.65
N GLY A 34 9.09 4.66 1.80
CA GLY A 34 9.20 4.72 0.34
C GLY A 34 8.32 5.83 -0.21
N ILE A 35 8.86 6.67 -1.08
CA ILE A 35 8.08 7.74 -1.74
C ILE A 35 8.12 7.53 -3.26
N LYS A 36 6.94 7.48 -3.89
CA LYS A 36 6.80 7.54 -5.35
C LYS A 36 6.39 8.94 -5.76
N SER A 37 7.08 9.52 -6.73
CA SER A 37 6.79 10.85 -7.29
C SER A 37 6.71 10.80 -8.82
N SER A 38 6.01 11.78 -9.39
CA SER A 38 6.00 12.08 -10.82
C SER A 38 6.21 13.57 -10.98
N GLY A 39 7.34 13.96 -11.58
CA GLY A 39 7.81 15.36 -11.53
C GLY A 39 7.90 15.87 -10.08
N PHE A 40 7.27 17.03 -9.82
CA PHE A 40 7.20 17.63 -8.49
C PHE A 40 6.07 17.06 -7.62
N ASN A 41 5.21 16.18 -8.15
CA ASN A 41 4.05 15.66 -7.44
C ASN A 41 4.36 14.33 -6.75
N ARG A 42 4.12 14.26 -5.44
CA ARG A 42 4.20 13.01 -4.68
C ARG A 42 2.95 12.18 -4.90
N LEU A 43 3.08 11.00 -5.49
CA LEU A 43 1.94 10.13 -5.82
C LEU A 43 1.51 9.23 -4.67
N SER A 44 2.48 8.62 -3.99
CA SER A 44 2.19 7.69 -2.91
C SER A 44 3.33 7.61 -1.91
N THR A 45 2.97 7.25 -0.67
CA THR A 45 3.90 7.00 0.42
C THR A 45 3.65 5.59 0.95
N LEU A 46 4.73 4.81 1.08
CA LEU A 46 4.74 3.53 1.77
C LEU A 46 5.54 3.63 3.05
N MET A 47 5.09 2.94 4.09
CA MET A 47 5.89 2.68 5.28
C MET A 47 5.99 1.19 5.48
N VAL A 48 7.22 0.70 5.63
CA VAL A 48 7.50 -0.72 5.87
C VAL A 48 8.16 -0.83 7.24
N TYR A 49 7.63 -1.71 8.07
CA TYR A 49 8.29 -2.19 9.28
C TYR A 49 8.64 -3.65 9.07
N ARG A 50 9.84 -4.02 9.49
CA ARG A 50 10.23 -5.41 9.71
C ARG A 50 10.49 -5.60 11.18
N ARG A 51 9.89 -6.65 11.75
CA ARG A 51 10.12 -7.08 13.12
C ARG A 51 10.51 -8.55 13.10
N GLU A 52 11.54 -8.90 13.85
CA GLU A 52 11.79 -10.28 14.26
C GLU A 52 11.06 -10.50 15.59
N ASP A 53 10.09 -11.41 15.61
CA ASP A 53 9.39 -11.80 16.83
C ASP A 53 10.30 -12.69 17.70
N ALA A 54 9.96 -12.85 18.98
CA ALA A 54 10.73 -13.68 19.93
C ALA A 54 10.90 -15.16 19.51
N ASN A 55 10.08 -15.62 18.57
CA ASN A 55 10.14 -16.95 17.98
C ASN A 55 10.93 -16.99 16.65
N GLU A 56 11.79 -15.99 16.41
CA GLU A 56 12.62 -15.82 15.20
C GLU A 56 11.85 -15.71 13.87
N PHE A 57 10.54 -15.51 13.92
CA PHE A 57 9.76 -15.27 12.72
C PHE A 57 9.86 -13.80 12.29
N GLU A 58 10.21 -13.60 11.03
CA GLU A 58 10.13 -12.28 10.41
C GLU A 58 8.68 -11.92 10.14
N ARG A 59 8.31 -10.69 10.50
CA ARG A 59 7.03 -10.08 10.18
C ARG A 59 7.24 -8.74 9.53
N TYR A 60 6.65 -8.58 8.35
CA TYR A 60 6.59 -7.33 7.61
C TYR A 60 5.22 -6.71 7.80
N GLU A 61 5.18 -5.44 8.19
CA GLU A 61 3.97 -4.61 8.22
C GLU A 61 4.16 -3.48 7.21
N VAL A 62 3.24 -3.37 6.26
CA VAL A 62 3.28 -2.35 5.21
C VAL A 62 2.06 -1.46 5.31
N LYS A 63 2.29 -0.14 5.27
CA LYS A 63 1.26 0.89 5.26
C LYS A 63 1.35 1.69 3.98
N SER A 64 0.21 2.11 3.46
CA SER A 64 0.12 3.02 2.33
C SER A 64 -0.68 4.25 2.68
N ALA A 65 -0.21 5.39 2.17
CA ALA A 65 -0.93 6.64 2.14
C ALA A 65 -0.80 7.25 0.74
N GLY A 66 -1.76 8.10 0.40
CA GLY A 66 -1.74 8.86 -0.86
C GLY A 66 -0.77 10.04 -0.81
N PHE A 67 -1.28 11.21 -1.21
CA PHE A 67 -0.51 12.46 -1.32
C PHE A 67 -0.13 13.00 0.06
N GLY A 68 1.13 12.78 0.48
CA GLY A 68 1.73 13.46 1.63
C GLY A 68 2.22 12.55 2.76
N THR A 69 3.31 12.93 3.42
CA THR A 69 3.91 12.20 4.57
C THR A 69 3.12 12.31 5.87
N ARG A 70 2.13 13.21 5.92
CA ARG A 70 1.22 13.40 7.07
C ARG A 70 -0.21 12.93 6.78
N ALA A 71 -0.44 12.39 5.58
CA ALA A 71 -1.75 11.81 5.26
C ALA A 71 -2.00 10.61 6.20
N PRO A 72 -3.25 10.41 6.65
CA PRO A 72 -3.59 9.21 7.40
C PRO A 72 -3.29 7.96 6.55
N TRP A 73 -2.83 6.89 7.22
CA TRP A 73 -2.62 5.61 6.54
C TRP A 73 -3.96 5.10 6.02
N ALA A 74 -4.05 4.89 4.71
CA ALA A 74 -5.26 4.45 4.05
C ALA A 74 -5.50 2.95 4.27
N HIS A 75 -4.44 2.15 4.31
CA HIS A 75 -4.51 0.73 4.65
C HIS A 75 -3.20 0.24 5.27
N THR A 76 -3.28 -0.90 5.94
CA THR A 76 -2.13 -1.60 6.53
C THR A 76 -2.33 -3.10 6.37
N THR A 77 -1.29 -3.79 5.89
CA THR A 77 -1.24 -5.24 5.75
C THR A 77 -0.01 -5.76 6.48
N SER A 78 -0.02 -7.05 6.85
CA SER A 78 1.17 -7.69 7.40
C SER A 78 1.28 -9.13 6.96
N ASP A 79 2.48 -9.57 6.62
CA ASP A 79 2.79 -10.96 6.24
C ASP A 79 4.20 -11.34 6.72
N ARG A 80 4.58 -12.62 6.55
CA ARG A 80 5.92 -13.14 6.83
C ARG A 80 6.97 -12.72 5.81
N THR A 81 6.54 -12.28 4.62
CA THR A 81 7.48 -11.77 3.60
C THR A 81 7.04 -10.40 3.11
N LEU A 82 8.02 -9.55 2.78
CA LEU A 82 7.75 -8.22 2.21
C LEU A 82 6.94 -8.31 0.91
N ALA A 83 7.25 -9.27 0.05
CA ALA A 83 6.55 -9.50 -1.21
C ALA A 83 5.05 -9.75 -0.99
N ARG A 84 4.69 -10.69 -0.10
CA ARG A 84 3.29 -11.00 0.20
C ARG A 84 2.55 -9.84 0.86
N ALA A 85 3.18 -9.16 1.83
CA ALA A 85 2.56 -8.00 2.46
C ALA A 85 2.24 -6.88 1.44
N LEU A 86 3.13 -6.66 0.46
CA LEU A 86 2.89 -5.72 -0.64
C LEU A 86 1.82 -6.21 -1.63
N SER A 87 1.82 -7.51 -1.97
CA SER A 87 0.77 -8.11 -2.81
C SER A 87 -0.60 -7.97 -2.16
N ASP A 88 -0.73 -8.21 -0.85
CA ASP A 88 -1.99 -8.06 -0.12
C ASP A 88 -2.47 -6.60 -0.14
N LEU A 89 -1.54 -5.65 -0.03
CA LEU A 89 -1.85 -4.22 -0.11
C LEU A 89 -2.36 -3.83 -1.50
N GLN A 90 -1.75 -4.37 -2.56
CA GLN A 90 -2.22 -4.18 -3.92
C GLN A 90 -3.60 -4.80 -4.14
N ASN A 91 -3.79 -6.06 -3.71
CA ASN A 91 -5.06 -6.77 -3.79
C ASN A 91 -6.17 -6.00 -3.08
N HIS A 92 -5.89 -5.41 -1.91
CA HIS A 92 -6.83 -4.55 -1.20
C HIS A 92 -7.34 -3.40 -2.08
N TYR A 93 -6.43 -2.69 -2.75
CA TYR A 93 -6.79 -1.57 -3.60
C TYR A 93 -7.52 -1.99 -4.88
N GLU A 94 -7.14 -3.12 -5.49
CA GLU A 94 -7.85 -3.68 -6.64
C GLU A 94 -9.28 -4.08 -6.27
N MET A 95 -9.47 -4.74 -5.12
CA MET A 95 -10.80 -5.06 -4.60
C MET A 95 -11.64 -3.80 -4.39
N LYS A 96 -11.08 -2.77 -3.74
CA LYS A 96 -11.78 -1.49 -3.54
C LYS A 96 -12.17 -0.83 -4.87
N ALA A 97 -11.26 -0.81 -5.85
CA ALA A 97 -11.54 -0.26 -7.16
C ALA A 97 -12.69 -1.02 -7.87
N ASN A 98 -12.69 -2.34 -7.78
CA ASN A 98 -13.76 -3.18 -8.34
C ASN A 98 -15.11 -2.93 -7.63
N THR A 99 -15.11 -2.81 -6.30
CA THR A 99 -16.33 -2.45 -5.54
C THR A 99 -16.90 -1.12 -6.01
N TYR A 100 -16.06 -0.07 -6.10
CA TYR A 100 -16.54 1.25 -6.53
C TYR A 100 -16.99 1.28 -7.98
N ARG A 101 -16.33 0.52 -8.87
CA ARG A 101 -16.79 0.36 -10.26
C ARG A 101 -18.19 -0.28 -10.32
N GLY A 102 -18.45 -1.31 -9.50
CA GLY A 102 -19.77 -1.94 -9.40
C GLY A 102 -20.84 -0.97 -8.94
N LEU A 103 -20.58 -0.20 -7.88
CA LEU A 103 -21.50 0.82 -7.37
C LEU A 103 -21.78 1.92 -8.40
N ALA A 104 -20.75 2.39 -9.11
CA ALA A 104 -20.92 3.38 -10.17
C ALA A 104 -21.81 2.86 -11.33
N SER A 105 -21.62 1.60 -11.72
CA SER A 105 -22.44 0.94 -12.74
C SER A 105 -23.92 0.87 -12.32
N GLN A 106 -24.21 0.52 -11.06
CA GLN A 106 -25.58 0.49 -10.53
C GLN A 106 -26.25 1.87 -10.55
N LEU A 107 -25.51 2.93 -10.21
CA LEU A 107 -26.02 4.30 -10.31
C LEU A 107 -26.30 4.70 -11.77
N GLN A 108 -25.45 4.26 -12.70
CA GLN A 108 -25.65 4.53 -14.12
C GLN A 108 -26.87 3.80 -14.68
N THR A 109 -27.06 2.51 -14.37
CA THR A 109 -28.24 1.75 -14.83
C THR A 109 -29.53 2.32 -14.25
N GLY A 110 -29.53 2.72 -12.98
CA GLY A 110 -30.67 3.38 -12.34
C GLY A 110 -31.07 4.70 -13.02
N ARG A 111 -30.11 5.44 -13.60
CA ARG A 111 -30.38 6.68 -14.36
C ARG A 111 -31.02 6.45 -15.73
N VAL A 112 -30.77 5.29 -16.35
CA VAL A 112 -31.30 4.97 -17.68
C VAL A 112 -32.71 4.35 -17.58
N ALA A 113 -32.97 3.56 -16.53
CA ALA A 113 -34.25 2.88 -16.34
C ALA A 113 -35.45 3.83 -16.17
N SER A 114 -35.24 5.04 -15.62
CA SER A 114 -36.30 6.03 -15.42
C SER A 114 -36.76 6.76 -16.70
N SER A 115 -36.15 6.49 -17.86
CA SER A 115 -36.53 7.14 -19.13
C SER A 115 -37.54 6.34 -19.96
N GLN A 116 -37.95 5.13 -19.54
CA GLN A 116 -38.87 4.28 -20.32
C GLN A 116 -40.24 4.01 -19.68
N GLU A 117 -40.54 4.51 -18.48
CA GLU A 117 -41.87 4.33 -17.83
C GLU A 117 -42.85 5.49 -18.09
N GLY A 118 -42.63 6.30 -19.14
CA GLY A 118 -43.47 7.46 -19.49
C GLY A 118 -44.23 7.36 -20.81
N LEU A 119 -44.21 6.21 -21.48
CA LEU A 119 -44.89 5.99 -22.77
C LEU A 119 -45.69 4.68 -22.72
N SER A 120 -46.84 4.71 -22.02
CA SER A 120 -47.95 3.79 -22.25
C SER A 120 -49.26 4.48 -21.92
#